data_AF-A0A1C6UAG6-F1
#
_entry.id   AF-A0A1C6UAG6-F1
#
_cell.length_a   1.000
_cell.length_b   1.000
_cell.length_c   1.000
_cell.angle_alpha   90.00
_cell.angle_beta   90.00
_cell.angle_gamma   90.00
#
_symmetry.space_group_name_H-M   'P 1'
#
loop_
_entity.id
_entity.type
_entity.pdbx_description
1 polymer ?
#
loop_
_entity_poly.entity_id
_entity_poly.type
_entity_poly.pdbx_seq_one_letter_code
_entity_poly.pdbx_strand_id
1 'polypeptide(L)' 'MILPKGYRSPELAYAVEETDERGEILGQLGAFFSLHAAEACLSRLESEGFTNLHINMIPIHTRLDDWEFDR' A
#
# COMPACT_ATOMS: atom_id res chain seq x y z
N MET A 1 -1.59 11.77 -23.94
CA MET A 1 -1.31 12.34 -22.61
C MET A 1 0.15 12.77 -22.60
N ILE A 2 0.46 14.04 -22.33
CA ILE A 2 1.84 14.55 -22.28
C ILE A 2 2.17 14.75 -20.81
N LEU A 3 3.09 13.95 -20.28
CA LEU A 3 3.54 14.05 -18.89
C LEU A 3 4.52 15.22 -18.71
N PRO A 4 4.51 15.92 -17.56
CA PRO A 4 5.47 16.98 -17.26
C PRO A 4 6.91 16.50 -17.30
N LYS A 5 7.82 17.43 -17.62
CA LYS A 5 9.25 17.14 -17.67
C LYS A 5 9.78 16.82 -16.26
N GLY A 6 10.13 15.56 -16.03
CA GLY A 6 10.64 15.08 -14.74
C GLY A 6 9.61 14.31 -13.90
N TYR A 7 8.40 14.09 -14.40
CA TYR A 7 7.44 13.16 -13.80
C TYR A 7 8.07 11.76 -13.77
N ARG A 8 8.14 11.17 -12.57
CA ARG A 8 8.39 9.74 -12.39
C ARG A 8 7.02 9.11 -12.16
N SER A 9 6.75 7.98 -12.83
CA SER A 9 5.53 7.21 -12.55
C SER A 9 5.42 6.93 -11.05
N PRO A 10 4.21 6.98 -10.45
CA PRO A 10 4.04 6.69 -9.04
C PRO A 10 4.64 5.32 -8.71
N GLU A 11 5.33 5.26 -7.58
CA GLU A 11 5.85 4.00 -7.05
C GLU A 11 4.72 3.31 -6.31
N LEU A 12 4.52 2.01 -6.56
CA LEU A 12 3.51 1.24 -5.85
C LEU A 12 4.09 0.72 -4.54
N ALA A 13 3.42 1.03 -3.44
CA ALA A 13 3.62 0.38 -2.16
C ALA A 13 2.45 -0.55 -1.84
N TYR A 14 2.76 -1.60 -1.09
CA TYR A 14 1.83 -2.61 -0.61
C TYR A 14 1.84 -2.53 0.91
N ALA A 15 0.78 -1.99 1.48
CA ALA A 15 0.59 -1.88 2.92
C ALA A 15 -0.19 -3.09 3.43
N VAL A 16 0.30 -3.74 4.49
CA VAL A 16 -0.47 -4.76 5.21
C VAL A 16 -1.24 -4.03 6.30
N GLU A 17 -2.56 -4.08 6.23
CA GLU A 17 -3.47 -3.36 7.10
C GLU A 17 -4.37 -4.33 7.86
N GLU A 18 -4.67 -3.98 9.10
CA GLU A 18 -5.63 -4.67 9.96
C GLU A 18 -6.96 -3.92 9.92
N THR A 19 -8.07 -4.66 9.79
CA THR A 19 -9.42 -4.12 9.83
C THR A 19 -10.24 -4.71 10.96
N ASP A 20 -11.23 -3.96 11.45
CA ASP A 20 -12.22 -4.50 12.35
C ASP A 20 -13.27 -5.36 11.60
N GLU A 21 -14.24 -5.91 12.33
CA GLU A 21 -15.34 -6.69 11.77
C GLU A 21 -16.26 -5.90 10.83
N ARG A 22 -16.17 -4.57 10.85
CA ARG A 22 -16.94 -3.65 9.99
C ARG A 22 -16.16 -3.24 8.74
N GLY A 23 -14.90 -3.66 8.63
CA GLY A 23 -14.00 -3.30 7.54
C GLY A 23 -13.32 -1.94 7.72
N GLU A 24 -13.41 -1.34 8.91
CA GLU A 24 -12.70 -0.10 9.22
C GLU A 24 -11.22 -0.39 9.50
N ILE A 25 -10.33 0.45 8.98
CA ILE A 25 -8.89 0.29 9.16
C ILE A 25 -8.53 0.60 10.61
N LEU A 26 -8.00 -0.39 11.32
CA LEU A 26 -7.48 -0.26 12.67
C LEU A 26 -6.03 0.24 12.67
N GLY A 27 -5.25 -0.20 11.68
CA GLY A 27 -3.87 0.27 11.53
C GLY A 27 -3.09 -0.43 10.43
N GLN A 28 -1.89 0.10 10.16
CA GLN A 28 -0.93 -0.47 9.22
C GLN A 28 0.15 -1.22 9.99
N LEU A 29 0.33 -2.50 9.65
CA LEU A 29 1.30 -3.40 10.28
C LEU A 29 2.62 -3.50 9.48
N GLY A 30 2.60 -3.13 8.20
CA GLY A 30 3.81 -3.07 7.36
C GLY A 30 3.58 -2.35 6.03
N ALA A 31 4.65 -1.90 5.39
CA ALA A 31 4.62 -1.37 4.02
C ALA A 31 5.85 -1.83 3.23
N PHE A 32 5.62 -2.23 1.99
CA PHE A 32 6.62 -2.87 1.15
C PHE A 32 6.54 -2.35 -0.29
N PHE A 33 7.66 -2.29 -0.99
CA PHE A 33 7.68 -1.98 -2.44
C PHE A 33 7.56 -3.24 -3.33
N SER A 34 7.24 -4.39 -2.74
CA SER A 34 7.06 -5.66 -3.44
C SER A 34 5.83 -6.38 -2.90
N LEU A 35 4.95 -6.79 -3.81
CA LEU A 35 3.77 -7.59 -3.46
C LEU A 35 4.18 -8.88 -2.74
N HIS A 36 5.21 -9.56 -3.24
CA HIS A 36 5.71 -10.80 -2.64
C HIS A 36 6.16 -10.62 -1.18
N ALA A 37 6.80 -9.48 -0.86
CA ALA A 37 7.21 -9.18 0.50
C ALA A 37 5.99 -8.89 1.41
N ALA A 38 4.97 -8.21 0.88
CA ALA A 38 3.71 -7.97 1.61
C ALA A 38 2.94 -9.28 1.85
N GLU A 39 2.86 -10.17 0.85
CA GLU A 39 2.26 -11.51 0.99
C GLU A 39 2.98 -12.35 2.03
N ALA A 40 4.33 -12.37 2.02
CA ALA A 40 5.12 -13.07 3.01
C ALA A 40 4.89 -12.52 4.44
N CYS A 41 4.75 -11.19 4.58
CA CYS A 41 4.41 -10.56 5.85
C CYS A 41 3.00 -10.95 6.31
N LEU A 42 2.02 -10.92 5.41
CA LEU A 42 0.63 -11.28 5.70
C LEU A 42 0.53 -12.73 6.16
N SER A 43 1.10 -13.68 5.42
CA SER A 43 1.10 -15.10 5.81
C SER A 43 1.79 -15.34 7.15
N ARG A 44 2.85 -14.59 7.45
CA ARG A 44 3.51 -14.67 8.76
C ARG A 44 2.59 -14.18 9.88
N LEU A 45 1.98 -13.00 9.72
CA LEU A 45 1.08 -12.44 10.74
C LEU A 45 -0.14 -13.33 10.97
N GLU A 46 -0.71 -13.89 9.90
CA GLU A 46 -1.79 -14.90 10.01
C GLU A 46 -1.34 -16.12 10.82
N SER A 47 -0.11 -16.60 10.61
CA SER A 47 0.44 -17.72 11.39
C SER A 47 0.71 -17.37 12.86
N GLU A 48 0.90 -16.09 13.18
CA GLU A 48 1.06 -15.56 14.54
C GLU A 48 -0.30 -15.30 15.23
N GLY A 49 -1.42 -15.50 14.52
CA GLY A 49 -2.78 -15.41 15.05
C GLY A 49 -3.49 -14.08 14.80
N PHE A 50 -2.89 -13.20 14.00
CA PHE A 50 -3.59 -12.01 13.52
C PHE A 50 -4.70 -12.40 12.53
N THR A 51 -5.83 -11.69 12.59
CA THR A 51 -6.98 -11.90 11.72
C THR A 51 -7.37 -10.58 11.05
N ASN A 52 -8.26 -10.65 10.06
CA ASN A 52 -8.77 -9.47 9.34
C ASN A 52 -7.65 -8.61 8.74
N LEU A 53 -6.67 -9.28 8.15
CA LEU A 53 -5.56 -8.62 7.45
C LEU A 53 -5.84 -8.56 5.95
N HIS A 54 -5.39 -7.50 5.31
CA HIS A 54 -5.39 -7.40 3.86
C HIS A 54 -4.20 -6.58 3.36
N ILE A 55 -3.93 -6.67 2.05
CA ILE A 55 -2.92 -5.87 1.38
C ILE A 55 -3.62 -4.74 0.64
N ASN A 56 -3.36 -3.51 1.06
CA ASN A 56 -3.77 -2.29 0.38
C ASN A 56 -2.67 -1.83 -0.58
N MET A 57 -3.03 -1.43 -1.80
CA MET A 57 -2.09 -0.98 -2.81
C MET A 57 -2.14 0.55 -2.92
N ILE A 58 -1.04 1.19 -2.53
CA ILE A 58 -0.96 2.64 -2.37
C ILE A 58 0.01 3.21 -3.42
N PRO A 59 -0.45 4.07 -4.34
CA PRO A 59 0.45 4.83 -5.19
C PRO A 59 1.15 5.91 -4.37
N ILE A 60 2.48 5.88 -4.36
CA ILE A 60 3.33 6.88 -3.72
C ILE A 60 3.87 7.82 -4.79
N HIS A 61 3.42 9.07 -4.72
CA HIS A 61 3.91 10.16 -5.54
C HIS A 61 5.11 10.80 -4.86
N THR A 62 6.22 10.95 -5.59
CA THR A 62 7.46 11.50 -5.01
C THR A 62 7.42 13.02 -4.88
N ARG A 63 6.54 13.70 -5.62
CA ARG A 63 6.30 15.15 -5.56
C ARG A 63 4.81 15.46 -5.46
N LEU A 64 4.49 16.58 -4.81
CA LEU A 64 3.11 17.08 -4.72
C LEU A 64 2.50 17.33 -6.11
N ASP A 65 3.28 17.89 -7.03
CA ASP A 65 2.83 18.13 -8.41
C ASP A 65 2.39 16.83 -9.09
N ASP A 66 3.04 15.69 -8.79
CA ASP A 66 2.70 14.39 -9.39
C ASP A 66 1.30 13.90 -8.98
N TRP A 67 0.75 14.39 -7.87
CA TRP A 67 -0.62 14.07 -7.40
C TRP A 67 -1.69 14.84 -8.19
N GLU A 68 -1.42 16.08 -8.60
CA GLU A 68 -2.39 16.90 -9.37
C GLU A 68 -2.64 16.35 -10.78
N PHE A 69 -1.72 15.54 -11.32
CA PHE A 69 -1.86 14.94 -12.64
C PHE A 69 -2.68 13.64 -12.69
N ASP A 70 -2.91 12.98 -11.54
CA ASP A 70 -3.65 11.71 -11.45
C ASP A 70 -5.11 11.88 -10.98
N ARG A 71 -5.54 13.13 -10.78
CA ARG A 71 -6.93 13.51 -10.44
C ARG A 71 -7.74 13.91 -11.67
#